data_AF-A0A7V7MSR2-F1
#
_entry.id   AF-A0A7V7MSR2-F1
#
_cell.length_a   1.000
_cell.length_b   1.000
_cell.length_c   1.000
_cell.angle_alpha   90.00
_cell.angle_beta   90.00
_cell.angle_gamma   90.00
#
_symmetry.space_group_name_H-M   'P 1'
#
loop_
_entity.id
_entity.type
_entity.pdbx_description
1 polymer ?
#
loop_
_entity_poly.entity_id
_entity_poly.type
_entity_poly.pdbx_seq_one_letter_code
_entity_poly.pdbx_strand_id
1 'polypeptide(L)' 'MKQQTFAAGEFEQFRKPTRREKFLSEMDAVVPWDQLCELIEPHYPKAGNGRPPIELERMLRIYFLQHWFN' A
#
# COMPACT_ATOMS: atom_id res chain seq x y z
N MET A 1 2.37 -4.24 -39.76
CA MET A 1 2.27 -5.33 -38.78
C MET A 1 2.43 -4.76 -37.38
N LYS A 2 1.47 -4.95 -36.47
CA LYS A 2 1.66 -4.64 -35.04
C LYS A 2 2.18 -5.91 -34.37
N GLN A 3 3.41 -5.86 -33.86
CA GLN A 3 4.00 -6.95 -33.10
C GLN A 3 3.25 -7.07 -31.76
N GLN A 4 2.49 -8.16 -31.60
CA GLN A 4 1.92 -8.52 -30.31
C GLN A 4 3.01 -9.21 -29.49
N THR A 5 3.25 -8.71 -28.28
CA THR A 5 4.22 -9.28 -27.35
C THR A 5 3.54 -10.38 -26.53
N PHE A 6 4.23 -11.49 -26.30
CA PHE A 6 3.75 -12.61 -25.45
C PHE A 6 3.55 -12.23 -23.97
N ALA A 7 3.90 -11.01 -23.58
CA ALA A 7 3.78 -10.52 -22.20
C ALA A 7 2.35 -10.09 -21.81
N ALA A 8 1.37 -10.16 -22.73
CA ALA A 8 0.09 -9.47 -22.56
C ALA A 8 -0.97 -10.21 -21.72
N GLY A 9 -0.74 -11.41 -21.18
CA GLY A 9 -1.83 -12.06 -20.42
C GLY A 9 -1.56 -13.32 -19.59
N GLU A 10 -0.47 -14.05 -19.78
CA GLU A 10 -0.39 -15.42 -19.23
C GLU A 10 0.50 -15.58 -17.98
N PHE A 11 1.26 -14.56 -17.57
CA PHE A 11 2.18 -14.68 -16.43
C PHE A 11 1.55 -14.26 -15.09
N GLU A 12 0.51 -13.43 -15.12
CA GLU A 12 -0.15 -12.93 -13.90
C GLU A 12 -0.85 -14.05 -13.11
N GLN A 13 -1.39 -15.06 -13.80
CA GLN A 13 -2.02 -16.24 -13.19
C GLN A 13 -1.04 -17.13 -12.41
N PHE A 14 0.27 -17.06 -12.72
CA PHE A 14 1.32 -17.84 -12.04
C PHE A 14 2.09 -17.00 -11.02
N ARG A 15 1.68 -15.75 -10.79
CA ARG A 15 2.36 -14.85 -9.88
C ARG A 15 2.23 -15.34 -8.44
N LYS A 16 3.34 -15.79 -7.88
CA LYS A 16 3.43 -16.08 -6.44
C LYS A 16 3.42 -14.76 -5.67
N PRO A 17 2.59 -14.60 -4.63
CA PRO A 17 2.60 -13.40 -3.82
C PRO A 17 3.98 -13.25 -3.18
N THR A 18 4.53 -12.04 -3.27
CA THR A 18 5.78 -11.71 -2.61
C THR A 18 5.60 -11.73 -1.10
N ARG A 19 6.69 -11.90 -0.35
CA ARG A 19 6.64 -11.81 1.12
C ARG A 19 6.06 -10.49 1.62
N ARG A 20 6.30 -9.38 0.89
CA ARG A 20 5.73 -8.05 1.18
C ARG A 20 4.21 -8.03 1.00
N GLU A 21 3.71 -8.63 -0.07
CA GLU A 21 2.26 -8.72 -0.31
C GLU A 21 1.57 -9.57 0.74
N LYS A 22 2.17 -10.71 1.12
CA LYS A 22 1.65 -11.53 2.21
C LYS A 22 1.61 -10.77 3.52
N PHE A 23 2.66 -10.02 3.84
CA PHE A 23 2.74 -9.20 5.04
C PHE A 23 1.66 -8.10 5.05
N LEU A 24 1.48 -7.38 3.94
CA LEU A 24 0.42 -6.37 3.83
C LEU A 24 -0.97 -7.00 4.01
N SER A 25 -1.22 -8.18 3.43
CA SER A 25 -2.48 -8.90 3.61
C SER A 25 -2.71 -9.34 5.07
N GLU A 26 -1.65 -9.74 5.77
CA GLU A 26 -1.74 -10.06 7.21
C GLU A 26 -2.05 -8.81 8.02
N MET A 27 -1.41 -7.67 7.71
CA MET A 27 -1.72 -6.38 8.32
C MET A 27 -3.17 -5.94 8.10
N ASP A 28 -3.69 -6.09 6.87
CA ASP A 28 -5.09 -5.78 6.54
C ASP A 28 -6.09 -6.58 7.38
N ALA A 29 -5.72 -7.78 7.83
CA ALA A 29 -6.56 -8.61 8.69
C ALA A 29 -6.47 -8.26 10.19
N VAL A 30 -5.31 -7.79 10.67
CA VAL A 30 -5.04 -7.62 12.11
C VAL A 30 -5.10 -6.17 12.59
N VAL A 31 -4.84 -5.21 11.72
CA VAL A 31 -4.78 -3.79 12.07
C VAL A 31 -6.18 -3.16 11.95
N PRO A 32 -6.71 -2.53 13.01
CA PRO A 32 -7.97 -1.79 12.93
C PRO A 32 -7.76 -0.44 12.22
N TRP A 33 -7.68 -0.46 10.89
CA TRP A 33 -7.31 0.70 10.08
C TRP A 33 -8.17 1.93 10.32
N ASP A 34 -9.50 1.77 10.34
CA ASP A 34 -10.42 2.90 10.53
C ASP A 34 -10.16 3.62 11.87
N GLN A 35 -10.11 2.86 12.97
CA GLN A 35 -9.87 3.41 14.31
C GLN A 35 -8.48 4.06 14.43
N LEU A 36 -7.47 3.45 13.79
CA LEU A 36 -6.12 3.97 13.79
C LEU A 36 -6.03 5.27 12.98
N CYS A 37 -6.68 5.32 11.82
CA CYS A 37 -6.76 6.51 10.99
C CYS A 37 -7.49 7.64 11.72
N GLU A 38 -8.65 7.39 12.34
CA GLU A 38 -9.40 8.37 13.13
C GLU A 38 -8.57 8.97 14.27
N LEU A 39 -7.76 8.16 14.95
CA LEU A 39 -6.89 8.63 16.03
C LEU A 39 -5.77 9.56 15.52
N ILE A 40 -5.26 9.30 14.32
CA ILE A 40 -4.10 10.01 13.76
C ILE A 40 -4.51 11.21 12.90
N GLU A 41 -5.70 11.19 12.30
CA GLU A 41 -6.22 12.23 11.42
C GLU A 41 -6.08 13.66 11.98
N PRO A 42 -6.35 13.95 13.28
CA PRO A 42 -6.18 15.29 13.85
C PRO A 42 -4.74 15.81 13.79
N HIS A 43 -3.76 14.90 13.76
CA HIS A 43 -2.33 15.21 13.73
C HIS A 43 -1.72 15.12 12.34
N TYR A 44 -2.45 14.57 11.36
CA TYR A 44 -1.94 14.40 10.01
C TYR A 44 -1.91 15.74 9.26
N PRO A 45 -0.87 16.03 8.46
CA PRO A 45 -0.79 17.28 7.73
C PRO A 45 -2.01 17.44 6.83
N LYS A 46 -2.62 18.61 6.87
CA LYS A 46 -3.66 19.00 5.91
C LYS A 46 -2.99 19.67 4.72
N ALA A 47 -3.60 19.55 3.54
CA ALA A 47 -3.10 20.20 2.35
C ALA A 47 -2.99 21.73 2.57
N GLY A 48 -1.79 22.28 2.32
CA GLY A 48 -1.52 23.71 2.30
C GLY A 48 -1.01 24.15 0.93
N ASN A 49 -0.25 25.24 0.86
CA ASN A 49 0.30 25.78 -0.41
C ASN A 49 1.48 24.98 -1.00
N GLY A 50 1.65 23.71 -0.61
CA GLY A 50 2.78 22.87 -0.98
C GLY A 50 2.37 21.56 -1.65
N ARG A 51 3.30 20.60 -1.71
CA ARG A 51 2.96 19.25 -2.18
C ARG A 51 1.88 18.66 -1.27
N PRO A 52 0.75 18.17 -1.81
CA PRO A 52 -0.28 17.58 -0.99
C PRO A 52 0.29 16.35 -0.26
N PRO A 53 -0.08 16.16 1.01
CA PRO A 53 0.28 14.94 1.73
C PRO A 53 -0.35 13.74 1.03
N ILE A 54 0.31 12.58 1.14
CA ILE A 54 -0.26 11.31 0.70
C ILE A 54 -1.45 10.98 1.61
N GLU A 55 -2.38 10.16 1.14
CA GLU A 55 -3.45 9.62 1.98
C GLU A 55 -2.89 8.97 3.26
N LEU A 56 -3.48 9.31 4.41
CA LEU A 56 -3.02 8.89 5.74
C LEU A 56 -2.86 7.37 5.82
N GLU A 57 -3.91 6.65 5.43
CA GLU A 57 -3.97 5.20 5.48
C GLU A 57 -2.86 4.53 4.64
N ARG A 58 -2.60 5.08 3.44
CA ARG A 58 -1.51 4.63 2.57
C ARG A 58 -0.14 4.91 3.18
N MET A 59 0.03 6.09 3.78
CA MET A 59 1.27 6.48 4.42
C MET A 59 1.60 5.56 5.61
N LEU A 60 0.59 5.21 6.42
CA LEU A 60 0.76 4.26 7.52
C LEU A 60 1.19 2.87 7.05
N ARG A 61 0.58 2.34 5.98
CA ARG A 61 1.02 1.07 5.38
C ARG A 61 2.48 1.11 4.94
N ILE A 62 2.93 2.22 4.34
CA ILE A 62 4.33 2.39 3.94
C ILE A 62 5.25 2.37 5.16
N TYR A 63 4.92 3.13 6.21
CA TYR A 63 5.72 3.17 7.44
C TYR A 63 5.82 1.81 8.12
N PHE A 64 4.70 1.11 8.28
CA PHE A 64 4.68 -0.22 8.88
C PHE A 64 5.46 -1.23 8.05
N LEU A 65 5.34 -1.19 6.72
CA LEU A 65 6.17 -2.02 5.85
C LEU A 65 7.67 -1.72 6.03
N GLN A 66 8.05 -0.43 6.09
CA GLN A 66 9.44 -0.05 6.30
C GLN A 66 9.98 -0.47 7.68
N HIS A 67 9.16 -0.38 8.72
CA HIS A 67 9.60 -0.59 10.10
C HIS A 67 9.54 -2.06 10.53
N TRP A 68 8.58 -2.84 10.01
CA TRP A 68 8.33 -4.21 10.45
C TRP A 68 8.77 -5.28 9.44
N PHE A 69 8.92 -4.93 8.16
CA PHE A 69 9.30 -5.87 7.11
C PHE A 69 10.80 -5.75 6.71
N ASN A 70 11.66 -5.25 7.59
CA ASN A 70 13.11 -5.15 7.30
C ASN A 70 13.76 -6.54 7.16
#